data_AF-A0A349KQU9-F1
#
_entry.id   AF-A0A349KQU9-F1
#
_cell.length_a   1.000
_cell.length_b   1.000
_cell.length_c   1.000
_cell.angle_alpha   90.00
_cell.angle_beta   90.00
_cell.angle_gamma   90.00
#
_symmetry.space_group_name_H-M   'P 1'
#
loop_
_entity.id
_entity.type
_entity.pdbx_description
1 polymer ?
#
loop_
_entity_poly.entity_id
_entity_poly.type
_entity_poly.pdbx_seq_one_letter_code
_entity_poly.pdbx_strand_id
1 'polypeptide(L)'
;MKILFAFLAFVIVTLQYQLWLGEDSIRALNLLEVDLESQRRDNAELIERNRLVEIEVLDLKNGLEAVEERARSELGMIRAGEVFYLIVD
;
A
#
# COMPACT_ATOMS: atom_id res chain seq x y z
N MET A 1 56.39 2.28 26.23
CA MET A 1 55.81 3.44 25.50
C MET A 1 55.46 3.12 24.05
N LYS A 2 56.40 2.79 23.15
CA LYS A 2 56.12 2.53 21.72
C LYS A 2 55.08 1.42 21.44
N ILE A 3 55.08 0.36 22.26
CA ILE A 3 54.15 -0.79 22.11
C ILE A 3 52.70 -0.38 22.40
N LEU A 4 52.48 0.50 23.37
CA LEU A 4 51.15 1.01 23.71
C LEU A 4 50.57 1.85 22.56
N PHE A 5 51.41 2.69 21.93
CA PHE A 5 51.01 3.46 20.75
C PHE A 5 50.70 2.57 19.55
N ALA A 6 51.49 1.52 19.32
CA ALA A 6 51.22 0.57 18.23
C ALA A 6 49.90 -0.19 18.45
N PHE A 7 49.62 -0.61 19.68
CA PHE A 7 48.36 -1.25 20.03
C PHE A 7 47.16 -0.31 19.83
N LEU A 8 47.27 0.94 20.31
CA LEU A 8 46.22 1.93 20.13
C LEU A 8 45.96 2.23 18.65
N ALA A 9 47.02 2.35 17.85
CA ALA A 9 46.91 2.54 16.41
C ALA A 9 46.20 1.36 15.73
N PHE A 10 46.52 0.13 16.13
CA PHE A 10 45.88 -1.08 15.60
C PHE A 10 44.37 -1.12 15.92
N VAL A 11 43.99 -0.77 17.16
CA VAL A 11 42.58 -0.68 17.57
C VAL A 11 41.85 0.40 16.76
N ILE A 12 42.47 1.57 16.57
CA ILE A 12 41.88 2.66 15.77
C ILE A 12 41.69 2.22 14.32
N VAL A 13 42.70 1.61 13.68
CA VAL A 13 42.58 1.12 12.30
C VAL A 13 41.48 0.08 12.16
N THR A 14 41.35 -0.82 13.14
CA THR A 14 40.29 -1.84 13.14
C THR A 14 38.89 -1.23 13.28
N LEU A 15 38.73 -0.24 14.16
CA LEU A 15 37.49 0.53 14.32
C LEU A 15 37.14 1.32 13.05
N GLN A 16 38.12 1.99 12.43
CA GLN A 16 37.91 2.69 11.17
C GLN A 16 37.51 1.70 10.07
N TYR A 17 38.13 0.52 9.99
CA TYR A 17 37.75 -0.49 9.02
C TYR A 17 36.32 -1.02 9.25
N GLN A 18 35.93 -1.30 10.50
CA GLN A 18 34.55 -1.67 10.83
C GLN A 18 33.55 -0.57 10.51
N LEU A 19 33.89 0.70 10.73
CA LEU A 19 32.98 1.81 10.42
C LEU A 19 32.72 1.94 8.91
N TRP A 20 33.69 1.56 8.08
CA TRP A 20 33.59 1.63 6.62
C TRP A 20 33.03 0.34 5.97
N LEU A 21 33.13 -0.83 6.63
CA LEU A 21 32.72 -2.13 6.07
C LEU A 21 31.71 -2.92 6.92
N GLY A 22 31.38 -2.48 8.13
CA GLY A 22 30.40 -3.16 9.00
C GLY A 22 28.99 -3.08 8.45
N GLU A 23 28.14 -4.04 8.81
CA GLU A 23 26.74 -4.14 8.38
C GLU A 23 25.90 -2.87 8.67
N ASP A 24 26.32 -2.06 9.65
CA ASP A 24 25.71 -0.74 9.98
C ASP A 24 26.40 0.45 9.27
N SER A 25 27.35 0.19 8.37
CA SER A 25 28.04 1.22 7.62
C SER A 25 27.09 1.86 6.60
N ILE A 26 27.33 3.13 6.29
CA ILE A 26 26.56 4.05 5.44
C ILE A 26 26.15 3.42 4.08
N ARG A 27 26.80 2.33 3.64
CA ARG A 27 26.43 1.53 2.47
C ARG A 27 25.13 0.74 2.63
N ALA A 28 24.86 0.17 3.81
CA ALA A 28 23.63 -0.58 4.08
C ALA A 28 22.41 0.35 4.06
N LEU A 29 22.56 1.59 4.54
CA LEU A 29 21.51 2.60 4.48
C LEU A 29 21.17 3.00 3.03
N ASN A 30 22.19 3.17 2.18
CA ASN A 30 21.97 3.49 0.76
C ASN A 30 21.29 2.35 0.00
N LEU A 31 21.62 1.09 0.29
CA LEU A 31 20.95 -0.07 -0.33
C LEU A 31 19.49 -0.19 0.14
N LEU A 32 19.23 0.07 1.43
CA LEU A 32 17.89 0.03 1.99
C LEU A 32 17.02 1.19 1.46
N GLU A 33 17.62 2.36 1.22
CA GLU A 33 16.91 3.52 0.64
C GLU A 33 16.52 3.28 -0.82
N VAL A 34 17.37 2.62 -1.62
CA VAL A 34 17.06 2.24 -3.01
C VAL A 34 15.91 1.22 -3.08
N ASP A 35 15.90 0.22 -2.20
CA ASP A 35 14.83 -0.79 -2.17
C ASP A 35 13.49 -0.18 -1.74
N LEU A 36 13.53 0.78 -0.82
CA LEU A 36 12.36 1.51 -0.33
C LEU A 36 11.76 2.44 -1.40
N GLU A 37 12.60 3.06 -2.25
CA GLU A 37 12.12 3.83 -3.40
C GLU A 37 11.44 2.95 -4.46
N SER A 38 11.98 1.74 -4.73
CA SER A 38 11.35 0.80 -5.66
C SER A 38 9.98 0.37 -5.17
N GLN A 39 9.87 -0.06 -3.90
CA GLN A 39 8.61 -0.48 -3.32
C GLN A 39 7.56 0.64 -3.27
N ARG A 40 7.98 1.90 -3.07
CA ARG A 40 7.06 3.05 -3.11
C ARG A 40 6.47 3.29 -4.49
N ARG A 41 7.25 3.09 -5.56
CA ARG A 41 6.75 3.23 -6.94
C ARG A 41 5.71 2.16 -7.26
N ASP A 42 6.01 0.91 -6.91
CA ASP A 42 5.10 -0.21 -7.14
C ASP A 42 3.79 -0.05 -6.35
N ASN A 43 3.89 0.43 -5.11
CA ASN A 43 2.71 0.68 -4.27
C ASN A 43 1.84 1.82 -4.83
N ALA A 44 2.45 2.89 -5.36
CA ALA A 44 1.72 3.98 -5.99
C ALA A 44 0.93 3.51 -7.23
N GLU A 45 1.52 2.64 -8.06
CA GLU A 45 0.82 2.06 -9.21
C GLU A 45 -0.37 1.17 -8.78
N LEU A 46 -0.18 0.36 -7.73
CA LEU A 46 -1.24 -0.50 -7.19
C LEU A 46 -2.40 0.30 -6.57
N ILE A 47 -2.09 1.43 -5.91
CA ILE A 47 -3.13 2.33 -5.36
C ILE A 47 -3.97 2.92 -6.49
N GLU A 48 -3.34 3.38 -7.57
CA GLU A 48 -4.07 3.97 -8.70
C GLU A 48 -4.96 2.95 -9.41
N ARG A 49 -4.46 1.72 -9.59
CA ARG A 49 -5.26 0.62 -10.16
C ARG A 49 -6.44 0.24 -9.26
N ASN A 50 -6.23 0.17 -7.95
CA ASN A 50 -7.33 -0.08 -7.00
C ASN A 50 -8.39 1.02 -7.06
N ARG A 51 -7.97 2.29 -7.17
CA ARG A 51 -8.90 3.42 -7.28
C ARG A 51 -9.78 3.31 -8.52
N LEU A 52 -9.21 2.93 -9.67
CA LEU A 52 -9.97 2.73 -10.91
C LEU A 52 -10.98 1.58 -10.77
N VAL A 53 -10.55 0.45 -10.21
CA VAL A 53 -11.43 -0.71 -9.98
C VAL A 53 -12.54 -0.39 -8.97
N GLU A 54 -12.24 0.38 -7.93
CA GLU A 54 -13.23 0.81 -6.94
C GLU A 54 -14.30 1.71 -7.58
N ILE A 55 -13.90 2.64 -8.46
CA ILE A 55 -14.83 3.47 -9.23
C ILE A 55 -15.72 2.60 -10.13
N GLU A 56 -15.14 1.62 -10.82
CA GLU A 56 -15.89 0.72 -11.70
C GLU A 56 -16.90 -0.14 -10.92
N VAL A 57 -16.52 -0.66 -9.75
CA VAL A 57 -17.43 -1.39 -8.85
C VAL A 57 -18.54 -0.49 -8.32
N LEU A 58 -18.23 0.76 -7.97
CA LEU A 58 -19.21 1.72 -7.49
C LEU A 58 -20.21 2.10 -8.59
N ASP A 59 -19.73 2.34 -9.81
CA ASP A 59 -20.57 2.66 -10.97
C ASP A 59 -21.48 1.49 -11.35
N LEU A 60 -20.95 0.26 -11.33
CA LEU A 60 -21.73 -0.94 -11.60
C LEU A 60 -22.83 -1.16 -10.55
N LYS A 61 -22.54 -0.91 -9.27
CA LYS A 61 -23.54 -0.99 -8.19
C LYS A 61 -24.62 0.08 -8.33
N ASN A 62 -24.22 1.33 -8.55
CA ASN A 62 -25.17 2.45 -8.70
C ASN A 62 -26.04 2.28 -9.94
N GLY A 63 -25.48 1.79 -11.05
CA GLY A 63 -26.23 1.49 -12.27
C GLY A 63 -27.27 0.38 -12.07
N LEU A 64 -26.93 -0.68 -11.34
CA LEU A 64 -27.87 -1.75 -10.99
C LEU A 64 -28.97 -1.28 -10.04
N GLU A 65 -28.63 -0.49 -9.01
CA GLU A 65 -29.60 0.08 -8.08
C GLU A 65 -30.58 1.03 -8.79
N ALA A 66 -30.08 1.88 -9.70
CA ALA A 66 -30.93 2.77 -10.49
C ALA A 66 -31.90 2.00 -11.41
N VAL A 67 -31.45 0.90 -12.01
CA VAL A 67 -32.29 0.02 -12.84
C VAL A 67 -33.31 -0.74 -11.98
N GLU A 68 -32.91 -1.21 -10.80
CA GLU A 68 -33.79 -1.90 -9.86
C GLU A 68 -34.88 -0.95 -9.33
N GLU A 69 -34.54 0.29 -8.98
CA GLU A 69 -35.52 1.30 -8.55
C GLU A 69 -36.51 1.65 -9.68
N ARG A 70 -36.03 1.73 -10.93
CA ARG A 70 -36.89 1.92 -12.11
C ARG A 70 -37.84 0.74 -12.31
N ALA A 71 -37.36 -0.50 -12.16
CA ALA A 71 -38.19 -1.69 -12.29
C ALA A 71 -39.21 -1.82 -11.15
N ARG A 72 -38.84 -1.47 -9.91
CA ARG A 72 -39.73 -1.46 -8.75
C ARG A 72 -40.81 -0.36 -8.85
N SER A 73 -40.42 0.85 -9.24
CA SER A 73 -41.33 2.02 -9.31
C SER A 73 -42.23 2.05 -10.54
N GLU A 74 -41.72 1.71 -11.73
CA GLU A 74 -42.49 1.83 -12.98
C GLU A 74 -43.13 0.53 -13.44
N LEU A 75 -42.47 -0.60 -13.21
CA LEU A 75 -42.96 -1.91 -13.67
C LEU A 75 -43.63 -2.71 -12.55
N GLY A 76 -43.60 -2.21 -11.30
CA GLY A 76 -44.14 -2.92 -10.14
C GLY A 76 -43.48 -4.28 -9.93
N MET A 77 -42.23 -4.46 -10.38
CA MET A 77 -41.51 -5.72 -10.21
C MET A 77 -41.16 -5.93 -8.75
N ILE A 78 -41.51 -7.12 -8.24
CA ILE A 78 -41.23 -7.55 -6.87
C ILE A 78 -40.37 -8.81 -6.96
N ARG A 79 -39.28 -8.88 -6.18
CA ARG A 79 -38.39 -10.04 -6.18
C ARG A 79 -39.11 -11.25 -5.58
N ALA A 80 -38.77 -12.47 -6.01
CA ALA A 80 -39.35 -13.69 -5.47
C ALA A 80 -39.09 -13.79 -3.95
N GLY A 81 -40.15 -13.74 -3.15
CA GLY A 81 -40.09 -13.76 -1.68
C GLY A 81 -40.21 -12.40 -0.97
N GLU A 82 -40.33 -11.29 -1.70
CA GLU A 82 -40.61 -9.97 -1.11
C GLU A 82 -42.13 -9.72 -1.00
N VAL A 83 -42.57 -9.02 0.07
CA VAL A 83 -43.97 -8.62 0.29
C VAL A 83 -44.09 -7.12 0.03
N PHE A 84 -44.87 -6.74 -0.98
CA PHE A 84 -45.11 -5.34 -1.33
C PHE A 84 -46.26 -4.74 -0.51
N TYR A 85 -46.00 -3.63 0.17
CA TYR A 85 -46.99 -2.87 0.92
C TYR A 85 -47.25 -1.54 0.21
N LEU A 86 -48.42 -1.38 -0.40
CA LEU A 86 -48.88 -0.09 -0.91
C LEU A 86 -49.78 0.55 0.14
N ILE A 87 -49.30 1.63 0.75
CA ILE A 87 -50.09 2.44 1.68
C ILE A 87 -50.86 3.44 0.80
N VAL A 88 -52.17 3.26 0.72
CA VAL A 88 -53.09 4.19 0.05
C VAL A 88 -53.74 5.02 1.16
N ASP A 89 -53.51 6.32 1.15
CA ASP A 89 -54.20 7.29 2.02
C ASP A 89 -55.46 7.82 1.29
#